data_AF-A0A8H6SUS9-F1
#
_entry.id   AF-A0A8H6SUS9-F1
#
_cell.length_a   1.000
_cell.length_b   1.000
_cell.length_c   1.000
_cell.angle_alpha   90.00
_cell.angle_beta   90.00
_cell.angle_gamma   90.00
#
_symmetry.space_group_name_H-M   'P 1'
#
loop_
_entity.id
_entity.type
_entity.pdbx_description
1 polymer ?
#
loop_
_entity_poly.entity_id
_entity_poly.type
_entity_poly.pdbx_seq_one_letter_code
_entity_poly.pdbx_strand_id
1 'polypeptide(L)'
;MVAESIPRHITPPTTSSRSSSVSATLSPSTATAPRSRTPMAPGSPIYDRLEAGRPPPKQSLRFGWRKFAIGASLLLVLVWLFVPKERRHLPKWSSSSGDEVIPPLRRPTQTPAKSPSNGLKHPTSFDEDSDPTKTTYCKKPHSSSEQLVQFGLMIDAGSTGSRIHIYKFNNCGPQPVYEYEVFKQTETTKKSGLSSFAGRPEAAAASLDVLMQEAMRVVPPSLRKCTPVAVRATAGLRLLPGSQSADILAAVTTHLRDNYPFSLPSKDPVTIMDGADEAVFAWITANYLLGSIRADAKPKTPTFAVLDLGGASTQIVFAPVGDAPLHEGEHKYDLDFGGKTRVLYQHSYLGYGLMQARASIHRVVHFMSSLHHDPPVAAHGQDPVISNPCLSRETRRRVELPIDGGAMQNFTMDGGDVGGFEACKKIVDLVLAKDAVCTVRPCAFGGVYQPALSEAFPAHAGRVLLLSYFYDRVAPLMPKPKGDTQLATTVDEIADLAKVVCKGREGWLPRWGAQTALMADLEERPEWCLDLTFMHRLLRNGYEFDGHREVMYGKQIAGTELGWALGAGFKLVGGVDVQCRV
;
A
#
# COMPACT_ATOMS: atom_id res chain seq x y z
N MET A 1 46.09 4.50 -38.82
CA MET A 1 46.69 5.33 -39.88
C MET A 1 45.62 6.40 -40.17
N VAL A 2 45.65 7.64 -39.68
CA VAL A 2 46.73 8.66 -39.51
C VAL A 2 47.04 9.42 -40.82
N ALA A 3 47.22 10.75 -40.71
CA ALA A 3 47.19 11.82 -41.74
C ALA A 3 45.78 12.43 -41.93
N GLU A 4 45.38 13.60 -41.42
CA GLU A 4 46.08 14.77 -40.83
C GLU A 4 46.75 15.76 -41.81
N SER A 5 46.23 17.00 -41.88
CA SER A 5 46.98 18.24 -42.17
C SER A 5 46.10 19.51 -42.01
N ILE A 6 46.59 20.54 -41.29
CA ILE A 6 45.94 21.86 -41.03
C ILE A 6 47.03 22.95 -40.94
N PRO A 7 46.89 24.10 -41.64
CA PRO A 7 46.87 25.44 -41.00
C PRO A 7 45.70 26.34 -41.55
N ARG A 8 45.04 27.27 -40.84
CA ARG A 8 45.44 28.42 -39.97
C ARG A 8 46.15 29.56 -40.74
N HIS A 9 45.89 30.86 -40.58
CA HIS A 9 44.96 31.70 -39.76
C HIS A 9 44.56 32.96 -40.61
N ILE A 10 43.65 33.89 -40.23
CA ILE A 10 43.83 35.10 -39.37
C ILE A 10 42.45 35.82 -39.22
N THR A 11 42.28 36.73 -38.25
CA THR A 11 41.01 37.37 -37.79
C THR A 11 41.19 38.86 -37.41
N PRO A 12 40.17 39.63 -36.95
CA PRO A 12 38.71 39.48 -37.07
C PRO A 12 38.10 40.56 -38.01
N PRO A 13 37.56 41.76 -37.64
CA PRO A 13 37.29 42.42 -36.34
C PRO A 13 35.76 42.61 -36.01
N THR A 14 35.48 43.53 -35.08
CA THR A 14 34.19 44.04 -34.51
C THR A 14 33.36 44.93 -35.46
N THR A 15 32.07 45.26 -35.27
CA THR A 15 31.19 45.42 -34.07
C THR A 15 29.77 44.83 -34.36
N SER A 16 28.63 45.02 -33.67
CA SER A 16 28.15 45.88 -32.55
C SER A 16 26.94 45.23 -31.83
N SER A 17 26.23 45.96 -30.93
CA SER A 17 24.96 45.53 -30.29
C SER A 17 24.00 46.70 -30.04
N ARG A 18 22.68 46.49 -30.09
CA ARG A 18 21.68 47.46 -29.60
C ARG A 18 20.42 46.78 -29.04
N SER A 19 19.87 47.38 -28.00
CA SER A 19 18.67 46.91 -27.29
C SER A 19 17.41 47.68 -27.70
N SER A 20 16.25 47.06 -27.55
CA SER A 20 14.95 47.73 -27.49
C SER A 20 14.00 47.00 -26.55
N SER A 21 13.50 47.72 -25.55
CA SER A 21 12.48 47.26 -24.61
C SER A 21 11.10 47.70 -25.09
N VAL A 22 10.10 46.82 -25.06
CA VAL A 22 8.69 47.18 -25.28
C VAL A 22 7.88 46.76 -24.06
N SER A 23 7.25 47.74 -23.40
CA SER A 23 6.27 47.50 -22.35
C SER A 23 4.86 47.45 -22.97
N ALA A 24 4.03 46.51 -22.54
CA ALA A 24 2.62 46.45 -22.92
C ALA A 24 1.76 46.37 -21.65
N THR A 25 1.08 47.46 -21.32
CA THR A 25 0.29 47.59 -20.08
C THR A 25 -1.13 47.07 -20.30
N LEU A 26 -1.52 46.03 -19.56
CA LEU A 26 -2.90 45.51 -19.58
C LEU A 26 -3.78 46.23 -18.55
N SER A 27 -4.97 46.65 -18.96
CA SER A 27 -6.05 47.13 -18.09
C SER A 27 -7.16 46.08 -17.99
N PRO A 28 -7.90 46.00 -16.86
CA PRO A 28 -8.74 44.85 -16.56
C PRO A 28 -10.14 44.93 -17.20
N SER A 29 -10.65 43.78 -17.62
CA SER A 29 -12.08 43.57 -17.92
C SER A 29 -12.70 42.64 -16.87
N THR A 30 -13.86 43.03 -16.34
CA THR A 30 -14.58 42.29 -15.29
C THR A 30 -15.53 41.26 -15.87
N ALA A 31 -15.41 40.01 -15.44
CA ALA A 31 -16.41 38.96 -15.65
C ALA A 31 -16.63 38.17 -14.35
N THR A 32 -17.88 38.02 -13.93
CA THR A 32 -18.26 37.42 -12.64
C THR A 32 -18.79 36.01 -12.84
N ALA A 33 -18.24 35.03 -12.12
CA ALA A 33 -18.70 33.64 -12.11
C ALA A 33 -18.72 33.08 -10.67
N PRO A 34 -19.64 32.15 -10.33
CA PRO A 34 -19.89 31.75 -8.95
C PRO A 34 -18.81 30.84 -8.34
N ARG A 35 -18.69 30.87 -7.01
CA ARG A 35 -17.75 30.03 -6.24
C ARG A 35 -18.31 28.64 -5.98
N SER A 36 -17.57 27.61 -6.39
CA SER A 36 -17.50 26.32 -5.69
C SER A 36 -16.02 25.92 -5.53
N ARG A 37 -15.44 26.24 -4.37
CA ARG A 37 -14.11 25.75 -3.95
C ARG A 37 -14.23 25.11 -2.58
N THR A 38 -14.08 23.79 -2.52
CA THR A 38 -13.52 23.15 -1.33
C THR A 38 -12.07 23.63 -1.18
N PRO A 39 -11.64 24.10 0.01
CA PRO A 39 -10.26 24.48 0.23
C PRO A 39 -9.40 23.23 0.44
N MET A 40 -8.31 23.09 -0.31
CA MET A 40 -7.20 22.23 0.11
C MET A 40 -6.63 22.79 1.43
N ALA A 41 -6.43 21.94 2.41
CA ALA A 41 -5.75 22.32 3.65
C ALA A 41 -4.25 22.56 3.39
N PRO A 42 -3.60 23.50 4.10
CA PRO A 42 -2.16 23.67 4.03
C PRO A 42 -1.45 22.51 4.76
N GLY A 43 -0.45 21.91 4.10
CA GLY A 43 0.28 20.76 4.62
C GLY A 43 1.08 21.05 5.90
N SER A 44 1.37 19.99 6.65
CA SER A 44 2.23 20.07 7.84
C SER A 44 3.70 20.19 7.45
N PRO A 45 4.47 21.18 7.95
CA PRO A 45 5.89 21.36 7.61
C PRO A 45 6.83 20.27 8.17
N ILE A 46 6.27 19.20 8.76
CA ILE A 46 6.96 17.95 9.09
C ILE A 46 6.87 16.95 7.92
N TYR A 47 5.75 16.93 7.18
CA TYR A 47 5.52 16.05 6.03
C TYR A 47 6.46 16.41 4.87
N ASP A 48 6.44 17.67 4.41
CA ASP A 48 7.35 18.23 3.39
C ASP A 48 8.83 17.91 3.69
N ARG A 49 9.18 17.78 4.97
CA ARG A 49 10.55 17.58 5.43
C ARG A 49 11.06 16.15 5.27
N LEU A 50 10.16 15.17 5.39
CA LEU A 50 10.45 13.76 5.08
C LEU A 50 10.46 13.54 3.57
N GLU A 51 9.57 14.19 2.81
CA GLU A 51 9.58 14.13 1.34
C GLU A 51 10.83 14.82 0.72
N ALA A 52 11.27 15.96 1.27
CA ALA A 52 12.38 16.73 0.71
C ALA A 52 13.80 16.30 1.18
N GLY A 53 13.92 15.32 2.09
CA GLY A 53 15.19 14.68 2.46
C GLY A 53 16.28 15.61 3.06
N ARG A 54 15.92 16.70 3.75
CA ARG A 54 16.89 17.71 4.22
C ARG A 54 17.27 17.58 5.71
N PRO A 55 18.57 17.59 6.07
CA PRO A 55 19.02 17.60 7.47
C PRO A 55 18.69 18.93 8.18
N PRO A 56 18.59 18.94 9.53
CA PRO A 56 18.23 20.13 10.29
C PRO A 56 19.38 21.15 10.40
N PRO A 57 19.10 22.47 10.35
CA PRO A 57 20.10 23.50 10.58
C PRO A 57 20.47 23.58 12.08
N LYS A 58 21.77 23.72 12.39
CA LYS A 58 22.25 23.96 13.76
C LYS A 58 21.96 25.40 14.18
N GLN A 59 20.91 25.63 14.98
CA GLN A 59 20.68 26.91 15.67
C GLN A 59 20.88 26.75 17.18
N SER A 60 21.75 27.58 17.77
CA SER A 60 22.13 27.55 19.18
C SER A 60 21.33 28.57 20.01
N LEU A 61 20.18 28.16 20.53
CA LEU A 61 19.38 28.97 21.47
C LEU A 61 19.70 28.63 22.93
N ARG A 62 20.49 29.49 23.59
CA ARG A 62 20.77 29.41 25.03
C ARG A 62 19.53 29.86 25.84
N PHE A 63 18.63 28.93 26.16
CA PHE A 63 17.38 29.23 26.89
C PHE A 63 17.52 29.15 28.43
N GLY A 64 16.98 30.14 29.15
CA GLY A 64 17.23 30.39 30.58
C GLY A 64 16.49 29.51 31.58
N TRP A 65 16.64 28.18 31.50
CA TRP A 65 15.91 27.17 32.30
C TRP A 65 15.80 27.44 33.82
N ARG A 66 16.82 28.03 34.46
CA ARG A 66 16.88 28.21 35.92
C ARG A 66 15.71 29.00 36.53
N LYS A 67 15.04 29.88 35.77
CA LYS A 67 13.89 30.65 36.29
C LYS A 67 12.58 29.85 36.30
N PHE A 68 12.38 28.94 35.34
CA PHE A 68 11.16 28.12 35.26
C PHE A 68 11.12 27.02 36.33
N ALA A 69 12.26 26.39 36.62
CA ALA A 69 12.35 25.35 37.64
C ALA A 69 11.85 25.81 39.03
N ILE A 70 12.25 27.02 39.45
CA ILE A 70 11.88 27.60 40.76
C ILE A 70 10.36 27.82 40.85
N GLY A 71 9.73 28.33 39.77
CA GLY A 71 8.28 28.54 39.72
C GLY A 71 7.49 27.22 39.77
N ALA A 72 7.95 26.19 39.06
CA ALA A 72 7.31 24.87 39.08
C ALA A 72 7.38 24.19 40.46
N SER A 73 8.53 24.28 41.15
CA SER A 73 8.68 23.72 42.50
C SER A 73 7.75 24.37 43.52
N LEU A 74 7.58 25.70 43.48
CA LEU A 74 6.67 26.42 44.39
C LEU A 74 5.20 26.02 44.17
N LEU A 75 4.77 25.85 42.92
CA LEU A 75 3.42 25.37 42.59
C LEU A 75 3.16 23.95 43.11
N LEU A 76 4.11 23.03 42.95
CA LEU A 76 3.98 21.65 43.44
C LEU A 76 3.89 21.58 44.97
N VAL A 77 4.64 22.42 45.70
CA VAL A 77 4.55 22.51 47.17
C VAL A 77 3.19 23.05 47.62
N LEU A 78 2.66 24.08 46.96
CA LEU A 78 1.31 24.60 47.24
C LEU A 78 0.22 23.55 47.03
N VAL A 79 0.26 22.82 45.91
CA VAL A 79 -0.71 21.74 45.63
C VAL A 79 -0.61 20.62 46.67
N TRP A 80 0.60 20.26 47.12
CA TRP A 80 0.79 19.20 48.13
C TRP A 80 0.32 19.59 49.54
N LEU A 81 0.40 20.88 49.90
CA LEU A 81 -0.01 21.39 51.22
C LEU A 81 -1.53 21.61 51.34
N PHE A 82 -2.22 21.98 50.26
CA PHE A 82 -3.62 22.45 50.32
C PHE A 82 -4.66 21.52 49.67
N VAL A 83 -4.28 20.37 49.10
CA VAL A 83 -5.23 19.36 48.60
C VAL A 83 -5.56 18.32 49.68
N PRO A 84 -6.84 18.16 50.10
CA PRO A 84 -7.24 17.15 51.09
C PRO A 84 -6.98 15.72 50.61
N LYS A 85 -6.30 14.91 51.43
CA LYS A 85 -6.05 13.48 51.16
C LYS A 85 -7.19 12.60 51.66
N GLU A 86 -8.20 12.41 50.82
CA GLU A 86 -9.27 11.43 51.08
C GLU A 86 -8.72 9.99 50.97
N ARG A 87 -8.87 9.18 52.03
CA ARG A 87 -8.49 7.75 52.00
C ARG A 87 -9.69 6.91 51.60
N ARG A 88 -9.66 6.32 50.39
CA ARG A 88 -10.63 5.29 49.98
C ARG A 88 -10.04 3.90 50.19
N HIS A 89 -10.77 3.04 50.91
CA HIS A 89 -10.37 1.66 51.14
C HIS A 89 -10.65 0.81 49.89
N LEU A 90 -9.69 -0.05 49.53
CA LEU A 90 -9.89 -1.10 48.52
C LEU A 90 -10.53 -2.33 49.21
N PRO A 91 -11.68 -2.84 48.73
CA PRO A 91 -12.20 -4.11 49.20
C PRO A 91 -11.34 -5.28 48.66
N LYS A 92 -11.05 -6.27 49.51
CA LYS A 92 -10.48 -7.54 49.05
C LYS A 92 -11.58 -8.35 48.35
N TRP A 93 -11.31 -8.79 47.12
CA TRP A 93 -12.10 -9.86 46.48
C TRP A 93 -11.48 -11.23 46.78
N SER A 94 -12.31 -12.23 47.07
CA SER A 94 -11.90 -13.59 47.42
C SER A 94 -11.77 -14.49 46.18
N SER A 95 -10.77 -15.37 46.18
CA SER A 95 -10.67 -16.46 45.20
C SER A 95 -11.69 -17.55 45.50
N SER A 96 -12.58 -17.84 44.55
CA SER A 96 -13.44 -19.03 44.55
C SER A 96 -13.39 -19.68 43.16
N SER A 97 -12.68 -20.80 43.06
CA SER A 97 -12.66 -21.65 41.87
C SER A 97 -13.98 -22.43 41.75
N GLY A 98 -14.57 -22.43 40.57
CA GLY A 98 -15.71 -23.28 40.22
C GLY A 98 -15.71 -23.55 38.73
N ASP A 99 -15.59 -24.81 38.33
CA ASP A 99 -15.58 -25.22 36.94
C ASP A 99 -17.00 -25.23 36.37
N GLU A 100 -17.26 -24.41 35.34
CA GLU A 100 -18.50 -24.49 34.55
C GLU A 100 -18.14 -24.68 33.07
N VAL A 101 -18.52 -25.84 32.53
CA VAL A 101 -18.11 -26.28 31.19
C VAL A 101 -18.97 -25.62 30.12
N ILE A 102 -18.50 -24.50 29.58
CA ILE A 102 -19.16 -23.80 28.46
C ILE A 102 -19.11 -24.69 27.20
N PRO A 103 -20.26 -25.11 26.63
CA PRO A 103 -20.28 -25.91 25.41
C PRO A 103 -19.84 -25.08 24.19
N PRO A 104 -19.16 -25.69 23.20
CA PRO A 104 -18.58 -24.96 22.08
C PRO A 104 -19.66 -24.30 21.20
N LEU A 105 -19.53 -22.98 21.02
CA LEU A 105 -20.38 -22.18 20.13
C LEU A 105 -20.38 -22.75 18.70
N ARG A 106 -21.56 -23.11 18.20
CA ARG A 106 -21.72 -23.59 16.82
C ARG A 106 -21.32 -22.51 15.82
N ARG A 107 -20.22 -22.74 15.09
CA ARG A 107 -19.76 -21.94 13.95
C ARG A 107 -20.91 -21.75 12.94
N PRO A 108 -21.37 -20.52 12.66
CA PRO A 108 -22.43 -20.31 11.67
C PRO A 108 -21.90 -20.54 10.26
N THR A 109 -22.37 -21.58 9.58
CA THR A 109 -22.07 -21.82 8.16
C THR A 109 -22.79 -20.79 7.30
N GLN A 110 -22.16 -19.64 7.06
CA GLN A 110 -22.68 -18.64 6.13
C GLN A 110 -22.49 -19.11 4.68
N THR A 111 -23.40 -19.94 4.20
CA THR A 111 -23.57 -20.18 2.76
C THR A 111 -23.88 -18.84 2.08
N PRO A 112 -23.27 -18.51 0.93
CA PRO A 112 -23.59 -17.28 0.21
C PRO A 112 -25.10 -17.17 -0.06
N ALA A 113 -25.68 -16.01 0.27
CA ALA A 113 -27.10 -15.78 0.10
C ALA A 113 -27.44 -15.75 -1.39
N LYS A 114 -28.14 -16.79 -1.88
CA LYS A 114 -28.69 -16.79 -3.24
C LYS A 114 -29.76 -15.70 -3.35
N SER A 115 -29.42 -14.60 -4.02
CA SER A 115 -30.43 -13.69 -4.58
C SER A 115 -31.34 -14.46 -5.55
N PRO A 116 -32.62 -14.07 -5.70
CA PRO A 116 -33.56 -14.73 -6.60
C PRO A 116 -33.21 -14.43 -8.06
N SER A 117 -32.31 -15.21 -8.67
CA SER A 117 -32.04 -15.12 -10.10
C SER A 117 -33.14 -15.83 -10.90
N ASN A 118 -33.54 -15.23 -12.04
CA ASN A 118 -34.54 -15.78 -12.96
C ASN A 118 -33.97 -16.94 -13.82
N GLY A 119 -33.25 -17.89 -13.21
CA GLY A 119 -32.61 -19.03 -13.88
C GLY A 119 -31.47 -18.69 -14.86
N LEU A 120 -31.31 -17.41 -15.22
CA LEU A 120 -30.28 -16.91 -16.13
C LEU A 120 -28.89 -17.07 -15.49
N LYS A 121 -28.01 -17.78 -16.20
CA LYS A 121 -26.57 -17.80 -15.87
C LYS A 121 -25.93 -16.52 -16.42
N HIS A 122 -25.42 -15.69 -15.52
CA HIS A 122 -24.56 -14.57 -15.89
C HIS A 122 -23.13 -15.09 -16.14
N PRO A 123 -22.41 -14.63 -17.19
CA PRO A 123 -21.00 -14.94 -17.37
C PRO A 123 -20.17 -14.44 -16.18
N THR A 124 -19.23 -15.27 -15.72
CA THR A 124 -18.31 -14.94 -14.61
C THR A 124 -16.86 -14.76 -15.05
N SER A 125 -16.56 -15.02 -16.33
CA SER A 125 -15.28 -14.74 -16.97
C SER A 125 -15.49 -14.40 -18.45
N PHE A 126 -14.43 -13.90 -19.10
CA PHE A 126 -14.41 -13.65 -20.54
C PHE A 126 -14.69 -14.91 -21.37
N ASP A 127 -14.19 -16.08 -20.95
CA ASP A 127 -14.36 -17.33 -21.68
C ASP A 127 -15.80 -17.89 -21.58
N GLU A 128 -16.59 -17.42 -20.62
CA GLU A 128 -18.04 -17.68 -20.54
C GLU A 128 -18.89 -16.65 -21.32
N ASP A 129 -18.31 -15.55 -21.79
CA ASP A 129 -19.03 -14.45 -22.42
C ASP A 129 -19.01 -14.55 -23.96
N SER A 130 -20.08 -15.14 -24.51
CA SER A 130 -20.25 -15.29 -25.95
C SER A 130 -20.37 -13.96 -26.72
N ASP A 131 -20.68 -12.84 -26.06
CA ASP A 131 -20.80 -11.54 -26.71
C ASP A 131 -20.48 -10.39 -25.73
N PRO A 132 -19.19 -10.02 -25.61
CA PRO A 132 -18.76 -8.95 -24.71
C PRO A 132 -19.30 -7.55 -25.06
N THR A 133 -20.07 -7.38 -26.14
CA THR A 133 -20.81 -6.13 -26.42
C THR A 133 -22.16 -6.05 -25.71
N LYS A 134 -22.62 -7.15 -25.10
CA LYS A 134 -23.93 -7.27 -24.43
C LYS A 134 -23.79 -7.69 -22.97
N THR A 135 -24.90 -7.60 -22.24
CA THR A 135 -25.04 -8.05 -20.86
C THR A 135 -26.24 -8.99 -20.73
N THR A 136 -26.18 -9.90 -19.76
CA THR A 136 -27.29 -10.77 -19.37
C THR A 136 -28.14 -10.16 -18.22
N TYR A 137 -27.70 -9.05 -17.63
CA TYR A 137 -28.38 -8.41 -16.50
C TYR A 137 -29.59 -7.57 -16.92
N CYS A 138 -29.55 -6.92 -18.09
CA CYS A 138 -30.68 -6.15 -18.63
C CYS A 138 -30.62 -6.00 -20.17
N LYS A 139 -31.69 -5.46 -20.78
CA LYS A 139 -31.80 -5.23 -22.24
C LYS A 139 -31.58 -3.77 -22.68
N LYS A 140 -31.52 -2.83 -21.74
CA LYS A 140 -31.35 -1.38 -21.94
C LYS A 140 -30.62 -0.79 -20.73
N PRO A 141 -29.76 0.23 -20.91
CA PRO A 141 -29.12 0.93 -19.81
C PRO A 141 -30.15 1.68 -18.95
N HIS A 142 -29.73 2.09 -17.75
CA HIS A 142 -30.53 2.84 -16.79
C HIS A 142 -30.84 4.25 -17.29
N SER A 143 -29.82 4.99 -17.75
CA SER A 143 -30.02 6.22 -18.53
C SER A 143 -29.89 5.94 -20.04
N SER A 144 -30.71 6.62 -20.84
CA SER A 144 -30.57 6.62 -22.31
C SER A 144 -29.32 7.35 -22.82
N SER A 145 -28.59 8.04 -21.95
CA SER A 145 -27.29 8.66 -22.26
C SER A 145 -26.09 7.71 -22.11
N GLU A 146 -26.30 6.51 -21.53
CA GLU A 146 -25.25 5.56 -21.19
C GLU A 146 -25.14 4.43 -22.21
N GLN A 147 -23.97 3.80 -22.28
CA GLN A 147 -23.80 2.54 -23.01
C GLN A 147 -24.27 1.38 -22.12
N LEU A 148 -24.92 0.37 -22.72
CA LEU A 148 -25.41 -0.82 -22.00
C LEU A 148 -24.28 -1.58 -21.27
N VAL A 149 -23.13 -1.66 -21.94
CA VAL A 149 -21.88 -2.25 -21.45
C VAL A 149 -20.77 -1.23 -21.60
N GLN A 150 -19.84 -1.19 -20.65
CA GLN A 150 -18.60 -0.42 -20.71
C GLN A 150 -17.42 -1.29 -20.26
N PHE A 151 -16.24 -0.99 -20.77
CA PHE A 151 -14.99 -1.54 -20.28
C PHE A 151 -14.17 -0.45 -19.59
N GLY A 152 -13.38 -0.83 -18.59
CA GLY A 152 -12.39 0.04 -17.96
C GLY A 152 -11.04 -0.68 -17.87
N LEU A 153 -9.97 -0.01 -18.29
CA LEU A 153 -8.62 -0.55 -18.30
C LEU A 153 -7.79 0.13 -17.22
N MET A 154 -7.38 -0.62 -16.19
CA MET A 154 -6.52 -0.11 -15.12
C MET A 154 -5.16 -0.80 -15.16
N ILE A 155 -4.09 -0.02 -15.28
CA ILE A 155 -2.72 -0.52 -15.21
C ILE A 155 -2.12 -0.18 -13.85
N ASP A 156 -1.84 -1.22 -13.06
CA ASP A 156 -1.01 -1.14 -11.86
C ASP A 156 0.46 -1.19 -12.26
N ALA A 157 1.17 -0.08 -12.08
CA ALA A 157 2.62 -0.01 -12.27
C ALA A 157 3.34 -0.22 -10.91
N GLY A 158 3.52 -1.51 -10.58
CA GLY A 158 4.24 -1.98 -9.41
C GLY A 158 5.77 -1.83 -9.53
N SER A 159 6.47 -1.87 -8.38
CA SER A 159 7.94 -1.79 -8.32
C SER A 159 8.67 -3.01 -8.90
N THR A 160 7.99 -4.14 -9.09
CA THR A 160 8.58 -5.42 -9.53
C THR A 160 7.90 -6.00 -10.79
N GLY A 161 7.14 -5.19 -11.52
CA GLY A 161 6.35 -5.59 -12.67
C GLY A 161 5.07 -4.76 -12.77
N SER A 162 4.45 -4.75 -13.94
CA SER A 162 3.19 -4.05 -14.19
C SER A 162 2.06 -5.04 -14.48
N ARG A 163 0.82 -4.69 -14.11
CA ARG A 163 -0.38 -5.50 -14.39
C ARG A 163 -1.42 -4.66 -15.11
N ILE A 164 -2.24 -5.29 -15.95
CA ILE A 164 -3.47 -4.71 -16.48
C ILE A 164 -4.67 -5.51 -15.97
N HIS A 165 -5.67 -4.75 -15.55
CA HIS A 165 -6.97 -5.23 -15.14
C HIS A 165 -7.99 -4.71 -16.16
N ILE A 166 -8.62 -5.63 -16.88
CA ILE A 166 -9.58 -5.34 -17.96
C ILE A 166 -10.96 -5.65 -17.41
N TYR A 167 -11.64 -4.64 -16.89
CA TYR A 167 -12.95 -4.79 -16.25
C TYR A 167 -14.08 -4.60 -17.24
N LYS A 168 -15.09 -5.48 -17.19
CA LYS A 168 -16.39 -5.28 -17.84
C LYS A 168 -17.43 -4.84 -16.82
N PHE A 169 -18.21 -3.82 -17.18
CA PHE A 169 -19.34 -3.32 -16.40
C PHE A 169 -20.60 -3.25 -17.28
N ASN A 170 -21.77 -3.33 -16.66
CA ASN A 170 -23.04 -2.93 -17.27
C ASN A 170 -23.66 -1.74 -16.53
N ASN A 171 -24.44 -0.94 -17.26
CA ASN A 171 -25.18 0.19 -16.70
C ASN A 171 -26.66 -0.17 -16.53
N CYS A 172 -26.96 -1.34 -15.95
CA CYS A 172 -28.34 -1.78 -15.70
C CYS A 172 -29.01 -1.13 -14.47
N GLY A 173 -28.24 -0.38 -13.66
CA GLY A 173 -28.73 0.34 -12.49
C GLY A 173 -28.16 1.76 -12.41
N PRO A 174 -28.46 2.52 -11.34
CA PRO A 174 -28.05 3.93 -11.19
C PRO A 174 -26.54 4.15 -10.98
N GLN A 175 -25.74 3.08 -11.03
CA GLN A 175 -24.29 3.06 -10.99
C GLN A 175 -23.81 1.86 -11.83
N PRO A 176 -22.59 1.90 -12.42
CA PRO A 176 -22.02 0.76 -13.13
C PRO A 176 -21.92 -0.48 -12.24
N VAL A 177 -22.35 -1.63 -12.75
CA VAL A 177 -22.29 -2.93 -12.07
C VAL A 177 -21.19 -3.77 -12.70
N TYR A 178 -20.22 -4.18 -11.89
CA TYR A 178 -19.11 -5.05 -12.31
C TYR A 178 -19.62 -6.46 -12.70
N GLU A 179 -19.14 -6.98 -13.84
CA GLU A 179 -19.41 -8.35 -14.31
C GLU A 179 -18.22 -9.29 -14.08
N TYR A 180 -17.08 -9.04 -14.75
CA TYR A 180 -15.87 -9.86 -14.66
C TYR A 180 -14.60 -9.06 -15.02
N GLU A 181 -13.44 -9.63 -14.69
CA GLU A 181 -12.10 -9.12 -14.98
C GLU A 181 -11.38 -10.05 -15.97
N VAL A 182 -10.55 -9.50 -16.84
CA VAL A 182 -9.41 -10.23 -17.43
C VAL A 182 -8.13 -9.59 -16.91
N PHE A 183 -7.30 -10.39 -16.25
CA PHE A 183 -6.05 -9.97 -15.63
C PHE A 183 -4.85 -10.46 -16.44
N LYS A 184 -3.83 -9.60 -16.60
CA LYS A 184 -2.52 -9.99 -17.12
C LYS A 184 -1.41 -9.19 -16.45
N GLN A 185 -0.26 -9.81 -16.25
CA GLN A 185 0.91 -9.19 -15.65
C GLN A 185 2.15 -9.42 -16.52
N THR A 186 3.12 -8.51 -16.43
CA THR A 186 4.48 -8.73 -16.93
C THR A 186 5.18 -9.82 -16.11
N GLU A 187 6.32 -10.31 -16.58
CA GLU A 187 7.24 -11.06 -15.73
C GLU A 187 7.54 -10.27 -14.45
N THR A 188 7.53 -10.96 -13.29
CA THR A 188 7.73 -10.32 -11.98
C THR A 188 9.19 -10.44 -11.57
N THR A 189 9.95 -9.34 -11.74
CA THR A 189 11.39 -9.29 -11.46
C THR A 189 11.79 -7.93 -10.87
N LYS A 190 12.99 -7.82 -10.29
CA LYS A 190 13.56 -6.52 -9.91
C LYS A 190 13.87 -5.59 -11.10
N LYS A 191 13.66 -6.03 -12.35
CA LYS A 191 14.03 -5.33 -13.60
C LYS A 191 12.84 -5.10 -14.56
N SER A 192 11.60 -5.30 -14.10
CA SER A 192 10.39 -5.17 -14.95
C SER A 192 9.34 -4.17 -14.45
N GLY A 193 9.45 -3.66 -13.21
CA GLY A 193 8.64 -2.50 -12.76
C GLY A 193 9.12 -1.20 -13.41
N LEU A 194 8.23 -0.22 -13.64
CA LEU A 194 8.57 1.02 -14.36
C LEU A 194 9.78 1.78 -13.77
N SER A 195 9.97 1.73 -12.45
CA SER A 195 11.13 2.35 -11.76
C SER A 195 12.49 1.75 -12.17
N SER A 196 12.52 0.55 -12.76
CA SER A 196 13.75 -0.06 -13.30
C SER A 196 14.19 0.51 -14.67
N PHE A 197 13.34 1.35 -15.28
CA PHE A 197 13.62 2.09 -16.51
C PHE A 197 14.03 3.55 -16.24
N ALA A 198 14.59 3.83 -15.06
CA ALA A 198 15.34 5.04 -14.76
C ALA A 198 16.29 5.41 -15.92
N GLY A 199 16.27 6.68 -16.35
CA GLY A 199 17.01 7.19 -17.51
C GLY A 199 16.57 6.67 -18.89
N ARG A 200 15.50 5.86 -19.00
CA ARG A 200 15.08 5.18 -20.24
C ARG A 200 13.54 5.21 -20.43
N PRO A 201 12.90 6.40 -20.49
CA PRO A 201 11.44 6.52 -20.40
C PRO A 201 10.66 5.81 -21.52
N GLU A 202 11.13 5.85 -22.77
CA GLU A 202 10.48 5.13 -23.88
C GLU A 202 10.50 3.60 -23.70
N ALA A 203 11.57 3.05 -23.12
CA ALA A 203 11.63 1.63 -22.79
C ALA A 203 10.70 1.26 -21.63
N ALA A 204 10.40 2.21 -20.73
CA ALA A 204 9.37 2.06 -19.70
C ALA A 204 7.98 1.97 -20.35
N ALA A 205 7.69 2.83 -21.33
CA ALA A 205 6.43 2.85 -22.06
C ALA A 205 6.20 1.57 -22.87
N ALA A 206 7.19 1.16 -23.68
CA ALA A 206 7.13 -0.08 -24.46
C ALA A 206 7.01 -1.35 -23.60
N SER A 207 7.46 -1.34 -22.34
CA SER A 207 7.29 -2.48 -21.43
C SER A 207 5.82 -2.85 -21.15
N LEU A 208 4.88 -1.93 -21.41
CA LEU A 208 3.45 -2.14 -21.23
C LEU A 208 2.76 -2.74 -22.47
N ASP A 209 3.44 -2.90 -23.61
CA ASP A 209 2.83 -3.36 -24.86
C ASP A 209 2.22 -4.75 -24.75
N VAL A 210 2.87 -5.66 -24.01
CA VAL A 210 2.35 -7.02 -23.74
C VAL A 210 1.02 -7.01 -22.97
N LEU A 211 0.75 -5.93 -22.21
CA LEU A 211 -0.49 -5.71 -21.48
C LEU A 211 -1.54 -5.06 -22.39
N MET A 212 -1.16 -4.04 -23.16
CA MET A 212 -2.08 -3.35 -24.08
C MET A 212 -2.53 -4.24 -25.26
N GLN A 213 -1.70 -5.18 -25.69
CA GLN A 213 -2.08 -6.25 -26.62
C GLN A 213 -3.22 -7.13 -26.04
N GLU A 214 -3.28 -7.31 -24.72
CA GLU A 214 -4.38 -8.04 -24.08
C GLU A 214 -5.68 -7.23 -24.09
N ALA A 215 -5.61 -5.93 -23.79
CA ALA A 215 -6.76 -5.03 -23.92
C ALA A 215 -7.28 -5.01 -25.38
N MET A 216 -6.38 -5.05 -26.36
CA MET A 216 -6.75 -5.16 -27.78
C MET A 216 -7.38 -6.52 -28.12
N ARG A 217 -6.99 -7.63 -27.47
CA ARG A 217 -7.65 -8.95 -27.64
C ARG A 217 -9.04 -8.98 -27.00
N VAL A 218 -9.18 -8.44 -25.79
CA VAL A 218 -10.39 -8.56 -24.96
C VAL A 218 -11.47 -7.56 -25.34
N VAL A 219 -11.12 -6.29 -25.59
CA VAL A 219 -12.12 -5.23 -25.80
C VAL A 219 -12.59 -5.22 -27.27
N PRO A 220 -13.90 -5.39 -27.54
CA PRO A 220 -14.45 -5.39 -28.90
C PRO A 220 -14.13 -4.08 -29.66
N PRO A 221 -13.81 -4.12 -30.97
CA PRO A 221 -13.41 -2.92 -31.74
C PRO A 221 -14.37 -1.74 -31.64
N SER A 222 -15.67 -1.99 -31.53
CA SER A 222 -16.73 -0.98 -31.39
C SER A 222 -16.69 -0.22 -30.06
N LEU A 223 -16.15 -0.82 -28.99
CA LEU A 223 -16.13 -0.22 -27.65
C LEU A 223 -14.78 0.45 -27.32
N ARG A 224 -13.69 0.11 -28.02
CA ARG A 224 -12.33 0.59 -27.71
C ARG A 224 -12.23 2.11 -27.59
N LYS A 225 -12.82 2.85 -28.54
CA LYS A 225 -12.82 4.33 -28.54
C LYS A 225 -13.46 4.96 -27.30
N CYS A 226 -14.40 4.27 -26.65
CA CYS A 226 -15.09 4.72 -25.44
C CYS A 226 -14.61 3.99 -24.17
N THR A 227 -13.57 3.16 -24.29
CA THR A 227 -12.98 2.40 -23.18
C THR A 227 -11.77 3.17 -22.65
N PRO A 228 -11.85 3.77 -21.44
CA PRO A 228 -10.74 4.51 -20.86
C PRO A 228 -9.63 3.58 -20.39
N VAL A 229 -8.38 3.98 -20.62
CA VAL A 229 -7.19 3.42 -19.96
C VAL A 229 -6.55 4.42 -19.02
N ALA A 230 -6.29 3.98 -17.79
CA ALA A 230 -5.56 4.71 -16.78
C ALA A 230 -4.36 3.90 -16.28
N VAL A 231 -3.25 4.58 -16.00
CA VAL A 231 -2.06 3.99 -15.38
C VAL A 231 -1.85 4.64 -14.03
N ARG A 232 -1.57 3.81 -13.02
CA ARG A 232 -1.34 4.24 -11.65
C ARG A 232 -0.05 3.61 -11.16
N ALA A 233 0.98 4.42 -11.02
CA ALA A 233 2.26 4.02 -10.48
C ALA A 233 2.21 3.98 -8.96
N THR A 234 2.72 2.90 -8.39
CA THR A 234 2.86 2.73 -6.94
C THR A 234 4.02 3.57 -6.39
N ALA A 235 4.15 3.65 -5.06
CA ALA A 235 5.19 4.44 -4.39
C ALA A 235 6.65 4.12 -4.79
N GLY A 236 6.92 2.99 -5.46
CA GLY A 236 8.25 2.70 -6.02
C GLY A 236 8.73 3.71 -7.07
N LEU A 237 7.83 4.38 -7.80
CA LEU A 237 8.22 5.41 -8.79
C LEU A 237 8.53 6.76 -8.14
N ARG A 238 7.91 7.08 -6.97
CA ARG A 238 8.21 8.29 -6.18
C ARG A 238 9.68 8.40 -5.77
N LEU A 239 10.35 7.25 -5.63
CA LEU A 239 11.71 7.14 -5.12
C LEU A 239 12.80 7.40 -6.18
N LEU A 240 12.42 7.71 -7.43
CA LEU A 240 13.37 8.08 -8.48
C LEU A 240 13.86 9.53 -8.31
N PRO A 241 15.17 9.81 -8.37
CA PRO A 241 15.69 11.15 -8.21
C PRO A 241 15.53 12.00 -9.47
N GLY A 242 15.21 13.29 -9.30
CA GLY A 242 15.09 14.27 -10.38
C GLY A 242 13.79 14.15 -11.19
N SER A 243 13.85 14.49 -12.48
CA SER A 243 12.69 14.46 -13.39
C SER A 243 12.22 13.05 -13.75
N GLN A 244 13.02 12.01 -13.50
CA GLN A 244 12.88 10.68 -14.11
C GLN A 244 11.50 10.04 -13.95
N SER A 245 10.82 10.25 -12.82
CA SER A 245 9.43 9.77 -12.66
C SER A 245 8.46 10.49 -13.60
N ALA A 246 8.59 11.82 -13.75
CA ALA A 246 7.76 12.59 -14.66
C ALA A 246 8.06 12.24 -16.13
N ASP A 247 9.34 12.06 -16.48
CA ASP A 247 9.78 11.66 -17.82
C ASP A 247 9.17 10.31 -18.24
N ILE A 248 9.18 9.32 -17.33
CA ILE A 248 8.52 8.02 -17.52
C ILE A 248 7.00 8.16 -17.69
N LEU A 249 6.34 8.94 -16.81
CA LEU A 249 4.89 9.13 -16.88
C LEU A 249 4.46 9.85 -18.18
N ALA A 250 5.25 10.81 -18.66
CA ALA A 250 5.01 11.54 -19.91
C ALA A 250 5.18 10.64 -21.14
N ALA A 251 6.22 9.80 -21.19
CA ALA A 251 6.41 8.82 -22.25
C ALA A 251 5.27 7.79 -22.28
N VAL A 252 4.89 7.22 -21.12
CA VAL A 252 3.74 6.28 -21.02
C VAL A 252 2.44 6.96 -21.48
N THR A 253 2.19 8.22 -21.12
CA THR A 253 1.01 8.97 -21.57
C THR A 253 0.99 9.13 -23.09
N THR A 254 2.12 9.52 -23.67
CA THR A 254 2.30 9.74 -25.12
C THR A 254 2.11 8.43 -25.88
N HIS A 255 2.78 7.36 -25.45
CA HIS A 255 2.70 6.02 -26.04
C HIS A 255 1.28 5.44 -26.02
N LEU A 256 0.56 5.56 -24.91
CA LEU A 256 -0.84 5.11 -24.82
C LEU A 256 -1.77 5.93 -25.72
N ARG A 257 -1.59 7.25 -25.78
CA ARG A 257 -2.37 8.15 -26.65
C ARG A 257 -2.13 7.84 -28.12
N ASP A 258 -0.88 7.63 -28.52
CA ASP A 258 -0.52 7.67 -29.94
C ASP A 258 -0.55 6.28 -30.60
N ASN A 259 -0.31 5.19 -29.85
CA ASN A 259 -0.26 3.84 -30.39
C ASN A 259 -1.52 2.98 -30.16
N TYR A 260 -2.44 3.38 -29.25
CA TYR A 260 -3.61 2.57 -28.90
C TYR A 260 -4.96 3.31 -29.05
N PRO A 261 -6.05 2.63 -29.47
CA PRO A 261 -7.33 3.25 -29.81
C PRO A 261 -8.22 3.61 -28.61
N PHE A 262 -7.72 3.41 -27.38
CA PHE A 262 -8.45 3.67 -26.14
C PHE A 262 -8.55 5.17 -25.84
N SER A 263 -9.52 5.55 -25.01
CA SER A 263 -9.58 6.92 -24.48
C SER A 263 -8.66 7.06 -23.25
N LEU A 264 -8.20 8.29 -22.99
CA LEU A 264 -7.47 8.64 -21.77
C LEU A 264 -8.35 9.55 -20.91
N PRO A 265 -8.37 9.39 -19.57
CA PRO A 265 -9.01 10.34 -18.67
C PRO A 265 -8.60 11.79 -18.93
N SER A 266 -9.56 12.70 -18.84
CA SER A 266 -9.37 14.16 -18.96
C SER A 266 -8.31 14.72 -18.01
N LYS A 267 -8.18 14.10 -16.82
CA LYS A 267 -7.25 14.44 -15.76
C LYS A 267 -6.44 13.20 -15.34
N ASP A 268 -5.15 13.41 -15.16
CA ASP A 268 -4.19 12.45 -14.60
C ASP A 268 -4.31 11.02 -15.20
N PRO A 269 -4.25 10.85 -16.54
CA PRO A 269 -4.42 9.53 -17.17
C PRO A 269 -3.31 8.56 -16.75
N VAL A 270 -2.08 9.04 -16.63
CA VAL A 270 -0.92 8.32 -16.10
C VAL A 270 -0.36 9.14 -14.95
N THR A 271 -0.40 8.62 -13.73
CA THR A 271 0.10 9.34 -12.55
C THR A 271 0.57 8.37 -11.46
N ILE A 272 1.21 8.89 -10.43
CA ILE A 272 1.48 8.13 -9.19
C ILE A 272 0.20 8.15 -8.34
N MET A 273 -0.25 6.99 -7.88
CA MET A 273 -1.42 6.91 -7.00
C MET A 273 -1.09 7.47 -5.61
N ASP A 274 -1.96 8.31 -5.06
CA ASP A 274 -1.85 8.75 -3.68
C ASP A 274 -2.09 7.59 -2.70
N GLY A 275 -1.38 7.59 -1.57
CA GLY A 275 -1.49 6.52 -0.58
C GLY A 275 -2.90 6.39 0.02
N ALA A 276 -3.65 7.49 0.12
CA ALA A 276 -5.04 7.47 0.58
C ALA A 276 -6.00 6.92 -0.48
N ASP A 277 -5.84 7.33 -1.75
CA ASP A 277 -6.63 6.80 -2.88
C ASP A 277 -6.37 5.27 -3.01
N GLU A 278 -5.10 4.82 -2.94
CA GLU A 278 -4.70 3.41 -2.93
C GLU A 278 -5.43 2.61 -1.83
N ALA A 279 -5.38 3.12 -0.61
CA ALA A 279 -6.00 2.50 0.56
C ALA A 279 -7.54 2.41 0.41
N VAL A 280 -8.19 3.52 0.05
CA VAL A 280 -9.66 3.59 -0.08
C VAL A 280 -10.17 2.76 -1.25
N PHE A 281 -9.47 2.73 -2.39
CA PHE A 281 -9.86 1.87 -3.50
C PHE A 281 -9.70 0.38 -3.18
N ALA A 282 -8.66 -0.03 -2.45
CA ALA A 282 -8.53 -1.42 -1.98
C ALA A 282 -9.69 -1.81 -1.05
N TRP A 283 -10.11 -0.88 -0.19
CA TRP A 283 -11.30 -1.05 0.65
C TRP A 283 -12.58 -1.22 -0.17
N ILE A 284 -12.78 -0.42 -1.22
CA ILE A 284 -13.92 -0.51 -2.14
C ILE A 284 -13.91 -1.86 -2.88
N THR A 285 -12.79 -2.28 -3.46
CA THR A 285 -12.65 -3.57 -4.16
C THR A 285 -13.10 -4.73 -3.26
N ALA A 286 -12.49 -4.85 -2.08
CA ALA A 286 -12.78 -5.95 -1.16
C ALA A 286 -14.25 -5.95 -0.72
N ASN A 287 -14.77 -4.80 -0.27
CA ASN A 287 -16.13 -4.70 0.23
C ASN A 287 -17.20 -4.82 -0.87
N TYR A 288 -16.89 -4.47 -2.12
CA TYR A 288 -17.79 -4.70 -3.25
C TYR A 288 -17.86 -6.19 -3.59
N LEU A 289 -16.71 -6.86 -3.72
CA LEU A 289 -16.62 -8.30 -4.04
C LEU A 289 -17.18 -9.18 -2.92
N LEU A 290 -17.00 -8.78 -1.65
CA LEU A 290 -17.61 -9.42 -0.47
C LEU A 290 -19.07 -9.00 -0.22
N GLY A 291 -19.61 -8.08 -1.03
CA GLY A 291 -21.01 -7.69 -1.03
C GLY A 291 -21.53 -6.85 0.14
N SER A 292 -20.65 -6.23 0.93
CA SER A 292 -21.03 -5.34 2.05
C SER A 292 -21.42 -3.93 1.59
N ILE A 293 -20.92 -3.46 0.44
CA ILE A 293 -21.20 -2.10 -0.09
C ILE A 293 -21.95 -2.05 -1.43
N ARG A 294 -22.30 -3.19 -2.02
CA ARG A 294 -23.12 -3.26 -3.25
C ARG A 294 -24.51 -2.62 -3.05
N ALA A 295 -25.21 -2.34 -4.15
CA ALA A 295 -26.57 -1.80 -4.10
C ALA A 295 -27.57 -2.78 -3.43
N ASP A 296 -27.40 -4.08 -3.65
CA ASP A 296 -28.17 -5.19 -3.06
C ASP A 296 -27.72 -5.58 -1.63
N ALA A 297 -26.70 -4.91 -1.07
CA ALA A 297 -26.25 -5.15 0.30
C ALA A 297 -27.31 -4.74 1.33
N LYS A 298 -27.62 -5.65 2.28
CA LYS A 298 -28.61 -5.42 3.34
C LYS A 298 -28.22 -4.21 4.21
N PRO A 299 -29.18 -3.43 4.75
CA PRO A 299 -28.89 -2.38 5.72
C PRO A 299 -28.07 -2.92 6.90
N LYS A 300 -27.07 -2.15 7.34
CA LYS A 300 -26.13 -2.51 8.42
C LYS A 300 -25.31 -3.79 8.19
N THR A 301 -25.11 -4.24 6.94
CA THR A 301 -24.14 -5.31 6.63
C THR A 301 -22.73 -4.87 7.09
N PRO A 302 -22.03 -5.65 7.93
CA PRO A 302 -20.66 -5.34 8.33
C PRO A 302 -19.71 -5.20 7.15
N THR A 303 -18.88 -4.16 7.18
CA THR A 303 -17.76 -3.98 6.25
C THR A 303 -16.49 -4.61 6.80
N PHE A 304 -15.58 -4.96 5.91
CA PHE A 304 -14.26 -5.46 6.25
C PHE A 304 -13.31 -4.30 6.50
N ALA A 305 -12.42 -4.44 7.49
CA ALA A 305 -11.18 -3.66 7.50
C ALA A 305 -10.24 -4.27 6.45
N VAL A 306 -9.56 -3.43 5.69
CA VAL A 306 -8.62 -3.86 4.64
C VAL A 306 -7.24 -3.33 4.99
N LEU A 307 -6.27 -4.24 5.03
CA LEU A 307 -4.86 -3.91 5.17
C LEU A 307 -4.12 -4.39 3.93
N ASP A 308 -3.38 -3.48 3.31
CA ASP A 308 -2.47 -3.80 2.21
C ASP A 308 -1.02 -3.67 2.65
N LEU A 309 -0.14 -4.47 2.07
CA LEU A 309 1.29 -4.47 2.34
C LEU A 309 2.00 -4.60 1.00
N GLY A 310 2.24 -3.44 0.40
CA GLY A 310 3.02 -3.30 -0.82
C GLY A 310 4.53 -3.34 -0.55
N GLY A 311 5.33 -3.08 -1.60
CA GLY A 311 6.79 -3.06 -1.50
C GLY A 311 7.34 -1.85 -0.73
N ALA A 312 6.70 -0.68 -0.85
CA ALA A 312 7.20 0.58 -0.31
C ALA A 312 6.32 1.23 0.77
N SER A 313 5.04 0.90 0.82
CA SER A 313 4.05 1.34 1.83
C SER A 313 3.23 0.17 2.35
N THR A 314 2.58 0.37 3.50
CA THR A 314 1.46 -0.45 3.98
C THR A 314 0.28 0.44 4.33
N GLN A 315 -0.92 -0.02 4.03
CA GLN A 315 -2.16 0.74 4.06
C GLN A 315 -3.14 0.08 5.02
N ILE A 316 -3.96 0.87 5.70
CA ILE A 316 -5.04 0.40 6.57
C ILE A 316 -6.29 1.24 6.37
N VAL A 317 -7.44 0.61 6.12
CA VAL A 317 -8.75 1.28 5.99
C VAL A 317 -9.86 0.50 6.66
N PHE A 318 -10.75 1.20 7.37
CA PHE A 318 -11.98 0.65 7.90
C PHE A 318 -13.06 1.74 8.06
N ALA A 319 -14.33 1.35 7.96
CA ALA A 319 -15.41 2.17 8.49
C ALA A 319 -15.45 1.97 10.02
N PRO A 320 -15.33 3.02 10.85
CA PRO A 320 -15.54 2.89 12.28
C PRO A 320 -17.00 2.54 12.59
N VAL A 321 -17.25 1.91 13.75
CA VAL A 321 -18.61 1.58 14.22
C VAL A 321 -19.01 2.34 15.48
N GLY A 322 -20.31 2.56 15.64
CA GLY A 322 -20.86 3.37 16.72
C GLY A 322 -20.52 4.85 16.57
N ASP A 323 -20.65 5.60 17.65
CA ASP A 323 -20.38 7.05 17.69
C ASP A 323 -18.89 7.39 17.89
N ALA A 324 -17.98 6.44 17.59
CA ALA A 324 -16.54 6.59 17.78
C ALA A 324 -15.99 7.72 16.87
N PRO A 325 -15.62 8.89 17.43
CA PRO A 325 -15.31 10.05 16.60
C PRO A 325 -13.90 9.92 16.04
N LEU A 326 -13.77 9.98 14.71
CA LEU A 326 -12.48 10.27 14.10
C LEU A 326 -12.15 11.74 14.34
N HIS A 327 -10.88 12.04 14.63
CA HIS A 327 -10.38 13.40 14.56
C HIS A 327 -10.52 13.96 13.14
N GLU A 328 -10.55 15.28 13.00
CA GLU A 328 -10.50 15.92 11.68
C GLU A 328 -9.06 15.90 11.14
N GLY A 329 -8.90 15.56 9.87
CA GLY A 329 -7.61 15.46 9.19
C GLY A 329 -7.66 14.47 8.03
N GLU A 330 -6.55 14.36 7.29
CA GLU A 330 -6.45 13.55 6.05
C GLU A 330 -6.80 12.06 6.24
N HIS A 331 -6.64 11.55 7.46
CA HIS A 331 -6.96 10.16 7.83
C HIS A 331 -8.47 9.88 7.91
N LYS A 332 -9.32 10.91 7.95
CA LYS A 332 -10.78 10.81 7.92
C LYS A 332 -11.23 11.07 6.47
N TYR A 333 -11.87 10.07 5.87
CA TYR A 333 -12.27 10.11 4.45
C TYR A 333 -13.78 9.91 4.31
N ASP A 334 -14.48 10.88 3.75
CA ASP A 334 -15.91 10.79 3.46
C ASP A 334 -16.10 10.15 2.07
N LEU A 335 -16.47 8.85 2.05
CA LEU A 335 -16.67 8.07 0.82
C LEU A 335 -18.13 8.04 0.40
N ASP A 336 -18.45 8.70 -0.70
CA ASP A 336 -19.69 8.49 -1.46
C ASP A 336 -19.54 7.29 -2.41
N PHE A 337 -20.14 6.15 -2.07
CA PHE A 337 -20.14 4.97 -2.95
C PHE A 337 -21.45 4.18 -2.89
N GLY A 338 -22.01 3.86 -4.06
CA GLY A 338 -23.26 3.09 -4.19
C GLY A 338 -24.48 3.83 -3.63
N GLY A 339 -24.53 5.15 -3.81
CA GLY A 339 -25.60 6.02 -3.27
C GLY A 339 -25.61 6.15 -1.74
N LYS A 340 -24.49 5.84 -1.08
CA LYS A 340 -24.37 5.82 0.39
C LYS A 340 -23.03 6.45 0.80
N THR A 341 -23.09 7.62 1.44
CA THR A 341 -21.95 8.24 2.13
C THR A 341 -21.52 7.38 3.32
N ARG A 342 -20.21 7.22 3.53
CA ARG A 342 -19.61 6.53 4.69
C ARG A 342 -18.34 7.24 5.10
N VAL A 343 -18.19 7.55 6.38
CA VAL A 343 -16.89 7.96 6.93
C VAL A 343 -16.00 6.73 7.03
N LEU A 344 -14.75 6.83 6.58
CA LEU A 344 -13.69 5.84 6.75
C LEU A 344 -12.54 6.45 7.55
N TYR A 345 -11.88 5.64 8.37
CA TYR A 345 -10.48 5.87 8.71
C TYR A 345 -9.62 5.26 7.61
N GLN A 346 -8.61 6.00 7.13
CA GLN A 346 -7.60 5.52 6.20
C GLN A 346 -6.20 6.01 6.63
N HIS A 347 -5.16 5.22 6.38
CA HIS A 347 -3.78 5.74 6.34
C HIS A 347 -2.87 4.90 5.42
N SER A 348 -1.79 5.51 4.93
CA SER A 348 -0.73 4.86 4.15
C SER A 348 0.65 5.18 4.71
N TYR A 349 1.27 4.18 5.33
CA TYR A 349 2.57 4.25 5.98
C TYR A 349 3.69 4.07 4.95
N LEU A 350 4.07 5.15 4.26
CA LEU A 350 5.22 5.17 3.36
C LEU A 350 6.53 4.86 4.13
N GLY A 351 7.38 4.01 3.55
CA GLY A 351 8.59 3.49 4.20
C GLY A 351 8.38 2.20 5.00
N TYR A 352 7.12 1.78 5.23
CA TYR A 352 6.77 0.57 5.98
C TYR A 352 6.25 -0.57 5.09
N GLY A 353 6.33 -0.44 3.77
CA GLY A 353 6.15 -1.57 2.86
C GLY A 353 7.29 -2.58 2.99
N LEU A 354 7.05 -3.84 2.61
CA LEU A 354 7.90 -4.97 3.00
C LEU A 354 9.38 -4.83 2.56
N MET A 355 9.64 -4.25 1.39
CA MET A 355 11.02 -4.05 0.90
C MET A 355 11.74 -2.92 1.65
N GLN A 356 11.01 -1.88 2.07
CA GLN A 356 11.56 -0.78 2.87
C GLN A 356 11.73 -1.19 4.35
N ALA A 357 10.84 -2.03 4.87
CA ALA A 357 11.00 -2.68 6.17
C ALA A 357 12.27 -3.54 6.22
N ARG A 358 12.49 -4.42 5.21
CA ARG A 358 13.75 -5.17 5.04
C ARG A 358 14.97 -4.25 5.03
N ALA A 359 14.98 -3.22 4.19
CA ALA A 359 16.10 -2.29 4.08
C ALA A 359 16.39 -1.58 5.42
N SER A 360 15.36 -1.15 6.14
CA SER A 360 15.47 -0.51 7.45
C SER A 360 16.00 -1.47 8.52
N ILE A 361 15.49 -2.71 8.57
CA ILE A 361 15.97 -3.76 9.49
C ILE A 361 17.44 -4.09 9.22
N HIS A 362 17.85 -4.22 7.96
CA HIS A 362 19.26 -4.43 7.60
C HIS A 362 20.16 -3.25 8.00
N ARG A 363 19.69 -2.00 7.88
CA ARG A 363 20.42 -0.81 8.36
C ARG A 363 20.56 -0.78 9.88
N VAL A 364 19.50 -1.12 10.62
CA VAL A 364 19.55 -1.19 12.10
C VAL A 364 20.52 -2.30 12.56
N VAL A 365 20.47 -3.48 11.94
CA VAL A 365 21.42 -4.57 12.22
C VAL A 365 22.87 -4.15 11.92
N HIS A 366 23.12 -3.50 10.78
CA HIS A 366 24.44 -2.96 10.45
C HIS A 366 24.93 -1.93 11.48
N PHE A 367 24.09 -0.96 11.84
CA PHE A 367 24.42 0.06 12.84
C PHE A 367 24.68 -0.53 14.23
N MET A 368 23.91 -1.52 14.67
CA MET A 368 24.17 -2.23 15.93
C MET A 368 25.50 -2.99 15.88
N SER A 369 25.84 -3.59 14.74
CA SER A 369 27.12 -4.29 14.54
C SER A 369 28.33 -3.36 14.64
N SER A 370 28.23 -2.14 14.08
CA SER A 370 29.32 -1.15 14.13
C SER A 370 29.55 -0.51 15.52
N LEU A 371 28.77 -0.88 16.55
CA LEU A 371 28.99 -0.48 17.94
C LEU A 371 29.82 -1.50 18.75
N HIS A 372 30.15 -2.66 18.18
CA HIS A 372 31.07 -3.61 18.79
C HIS A 372 32.54 -3.15 18.67
N HIS A 373 33.39 -3.60 19.59
CA HIS A 373 34.80 -3.18 19.63
C HIS A 373 35.60 -3.66 18.42
N ASP A 374 35.28 -4.84 17.91
CA ASP A 374 35.79 -5.40 16.67
C ASP A 374 34.69 -5.33 15.59
N PRO A 375 34.51 -4.19 14.88
CA PRO A 375 33.55 -4.10 13.79
C PRO A 375 33.97 -5.06 12.65
N PRO A 376 33.02 -5.65 11.91
CA PRO A 376 33.34 -6.64 10.89
C PRO A 376 34.13 -6.01 9.74
N VAL A 377 35.42 -6.37 9.66
CA VAL A 377 36.33 -5.96 8.59
C VAL A 377 36.21 -6.92 7.41
N ALA A 378 36.29 -6.39 6.19
CA ALA A 378 36.41 -7.20 4.98
C ALA A 378 37.71 -8.03 5.00
N ALA A 379 37.60 -9.35 5.12
CA ALA A 379 38.70 -10.25 4.79
C ALA A 379 39.06 -10.08 3.29
N HIS A 380 40.33 -10.29 2.90
CA HIS A 380 40.83 -9.97 1.56
C HIS A 380 39.91 -10.48 0.42
N GLY A 381 39.20 -9.55 -0.24
CA GLY A 381 38.31 -9.84 -1.37
C GLY A 381 36.89 -10.31 -1.03
N GLN A 382 36.47 -10.27 0.24
CA GLN A 382 35.13 -10.68 0.68
C GLN A 382 34.35 -9.50 1.31
N ASP A 383 33.03 -9.49 1.12
CA ASP A 383 32.16 -8.54 1.83
C ASP A 383 32.20 -8.80 3.35
N PRO A 384 32.12 -7.76 4.21
CA PRO A 384 32.01 -7.98 5.65
C PRO A 384 30.76 -8.76 6.02
N VAL A 385 30.92 -9.70 6.96
CA VAL A 385 29.83 -10.56 7.45
C VAL A 385 29.20 -9.94 8.69
N ILE A 386 27.86 -9.89 8.75
CA ILE A 386 27.09 -9.30 9.84
C ILE A 386 26.04 -10.29 10.32
N SER A 387 26.15 -10.73 11.58
CA SER A 387 25.15 -11.59 12.23
C SER A 387 23.79 -10.90 12.29
N ASN A 388 22.76 -11.53 11.75
CA ASN A 388 21.43 -10.95 11.58
C ASN A 388 20.33 -11.92 12.05
N PRO A 389 19.74 -11.71 13.24
CA PRO A 389 18.75 -12.62 13.79
C PRO A 389 17.39 -12.58 13.07
N CYS A 390 17.19 -11.66 12.12
CA CYS A 390 16.02 -11.64 11.23
C CYS A 390 16.19 -12.51 9.98
N LEU A 391 17.38 -13.04 9.69
CA LEU A 391 17.48 -14.12 8.71
C LEU A 391 17.19 -15.46 9.37
N SER A 392 16.68 -16.40 8.58
CA SER A 392 16.53 -17.79 9.02
C SER A 392 17.91 -18.41 9.33
N ARG A 393 18.00 -19.27 10.34
CA ARG A 393 19.24 -19.98 10.68
C ARG A 393 19.86 -20.67 9.47
N GLU A 394 21.19 -20.76 9.47
CA GLU A 394 22.04 -21.37 8.42
C GLU A 394 21.99 -20.65 7.05
N THR A 395 21.21 -19.56 6.91
CA THR A 395 21.05 -18.85 5.64
C THR A 395 21.76 -17.49 5.59
N ARG A 396 22.16 -17.06 4.39
CA ARG A 396 22.96 -15.84 4.15
C ARG A 396 22.39 -14.98 3.03
N ARG A 397 22.49 -13.65 3.17
CA ARG A 397 22.02 -12.67 2.17
C ARG A 397 23.07 -11.60 1.91
N ARG A 398 23.54 -11.50 0.66
CA ARG A 398 24.24 -10.30 0.18
C ARG A 398 23.24 -9.15 0.11
N VAL A 399 23.56 -8.04 0.77
CA VAL A 399 22.78 -6.79 0.76
C VAL A 399 23.69 -5.61 0.45
N GLU A 400 23.15 -4.58 -0.18
CA GLU A 400 23.86 -3.32 -0.44
C GLU A 400 23.31 -2.25 0.52
N LEU A 401 24.20 -1.58 1.26
CA LEU A 401 23.83 -0.59 2.28
C LEU A 401 24.65 0.71 2.13
N PRO A 402 24.07 1.87 2.47
CA PRO A 402 24.82 3.11 2.57
C PRO A 402 25.74 3.08 3.80
N ILE A 403 26.99 3.50 3.61
CA ILE A 403 27.99 3.72 4.67
C ILE A 403 28.23 5.22 4.91
N ASP A 404 29.06 5.55 5.90
CA ASP A 404 29.45 6.94 6.17
C ASP A 404 30.05 7.60 4.92
N GLY A 405 29.66 8.86 4.68
CA GLY A 405 29.95 9.57 3.43
C GLY A 405 28.95 9.30 2.29
N GLY A 406 27.99 8.39 2.46
CA GLY A 406 26.90 8.14 1.51
C GLY A 406 27.26 7.25 0.32
N ALA A 407 28.45 6.63 0.33
CA ALA A 407 28.77 5.55 -0.60
C ALA A 407 27.95 4.29 -0.29
N MET A 408 27.75 3.43 -1.30
CA MET A 408 27.10 2.13 -1.12
C MET A 408 28.17 1.03 -1.01
N GLN A 409 27.99 0.10 -0.07
CA GLN A 409 28.87 -1.05 0.13
C GLN A 409 28.04 -2.35 0.25
N ASN A 410 28.61 -3.46 -0.24
CA ASN A 410 28.02 -4.78 -0.07
C ASN A 410 28.43 -5.42 1.27
N PHE A 411 27.46 -6.08 1.91
CA PHE A 411 27.60 -6.81 3.16
C PHE A 411 26.93 -8.19 3.05
N THR A 412 27.49 -9.19 3.74
CA THR A 412 26.84 -10.49 3.89
C THR A 412 26.13 -10.56 5.23
N MET A 413 24.80 -10.43 5.21
CA MET A 413 23.98 -10.70 6.38
C MET A 413 23.91 -12.21 6.60
N ASP A 414 24.15 -12.69 7.82
CA ASP A 414 24.23 -14.11 8.16
C ASP A 414 23.27 -14.47 9.30
N GLY A 415 22.37 -15.41 9.05
CA GLY A 415 21.43 -15.93 10.05
C GLY A 415 22.09 -16.87 11.05
N GLY A 416 23.20 -17.53 10.69
CA GLY A 416 23.99 -18.41 11.57
C GLY A 416 23.15 -19.31 12.48
N ASP A 417 23.46 -19.32 13.76
CA ASP A 417 22.63 -19.86 14.85
C ASP A 417 21.74 -18.78 15.52
N VAL A 418 22.04 -17.49 15.29
CA VAL A 418 21.33 -16.34 15.88
C VAL A 418 19.92 -16.10 15.31
N GLY A 419 19.60 -16.67 14.14
CA GLY A 419 18.29 -16.56 13.50
C GLY A 419 17.15 -16.96 14.43
N GLY A 420 16.23 -16.04 14.69
CA GLY A 420 15.26 -16.23 15.77
C GLY A 420 14.23 -15.11 15.92
N PHE A 421 12.96 -15.51 15.92
CA PHE A 421 11.78 -14.63 16.03
C PHE A 421 11.87 -13.61 17.18
N GLU A 422 12.20 -14.03 18.41
CA GLU A 422 12.23 -13.14 19.58
C GLU A 422 13.38 -12.12 19.56
N ALA A 423 14.46 -12.39 18.82
CA ALA A 423 15.55 -11.44 18.60
C ALA A 423 15.19 -10.48 17.46
N CYS A 424 14.70 -11.00 16.33
CA CYS A 424 14.23 -10.18 15.20
C CYS A 424 13.10 -9.22 15.60
N LYS A 425 12.13 -9.70 16.38
CA LYS A 425 10.98 -8.95 16.93
C LYS A 425 11.40 -7.64 17.60
N LYS A 426 12.50 -7.63 18.35
CA LYS A 426 13.02 -6.42 19.02
C LYS A 426 13.54 -5.39 18.01
N ILE A 427 14.21 -5.84 16.95
CA ILE A 427 14.72 -4.98 15.87
C ILE A 427 13.56 -4.42 15.04
N VAL A 428 12.55 -5.25 14.76
CA VAL A 428 11.30 -4.82 14.11
C VAL A 428 10.56 -3.78 14.94
N ASP A 429 10.45 -3.96 16.26
CA ASP A 429 9.78 -3.01 17.15
C ASP A 429 10.51 -1.65 17.21
N LEU A 430 11.84 -1.62 17.08
CA LEU A 430 12.60 -0.38 16.89
C LEU A 430 12.30 0.28 15.54
N VAL A 431 12.22 -0.51 14.46
CA VAL A 431 11.91 -0.01 13.10
C VAL A 431 10.48 0.53 13.00
N LEU A 432 9.53 0.04 13.79
CA LEU A 432 8.16 0.58 13.87
C LEU A 432 8.09 1.95 14.59
N ALA A 433 9.10 2.35 15.38
CA ALA A 433 9.16 3.64 16.06
C ALA A 433 7.86 4.02 16.81
N LYS A 434 7.36 3.11 17.64
CA LYS A 434 6.10 3.30 18.39
C LYS A 434 6.17 4.39 19.48
N ASP A 435 7.39 4.77 19.87
CA ASP A 435 7.74 5.86 20.77
C ASP A 435 7.87 7.23 20.08
N ALA A 436 7.71 7.31 18.76
CA ALA A 436 7.69 8.56 18.02
C ALA A 436 6.59 9.53 18.50
N VAL A 437 6.82 10.84 18.31
CA VAL A 437 6.01 11.90 18.92
C VAL A 437 4.59 11.93 18.37
N CYS A 438 3.68 11.27 19.09
CA CYS A 438 2.24 11.26 18.82
C CYS A 438 1.62 12.63 19.13
N THR A 439 1.30 13.40 18.09
CA THR A 439 0.76 14.77 18.17
C THR A 439 -0.76 14.79 18.41
N VAL A 440 -1.50 13.87 17.81
CA VAL A 440 -2.94 13.65 18.01
C VAL A 440 -3.12 12.20 18.48
N ARG A 441 -3.75 11.99 19.63
CA ARG A 441 -3.84 10.68 20.31
C ARG A 441 -5.20 10.01 20.07
N PRO A 442 -5.29 8.66 20.10
CA PRO A 442 -4.18 7.71 20.17
C PRO A 442 -3.40 7.57 18.84
N CYS A 443 -2.23 6.93 18.87
CA CYS A 443 -1.40 6.68 17.70
C CYS A 443 -1.05 5.19 17.60
N ALA A 444 -0.95 4.69 16.37
CA ALA A 444 -0.52 3.32 16.09
C ALA A 444 1.01 3.18 16.23
N PHE A 445 1.75 3.74 15.28
CA PHE A 445 3.22 3.76 15.24
C PHE A 445 3.71 4.92 14.37
N GLY A 446 5.02 5.22 14.40
CA GLY A 446 5.59 6.35 13.63
C GLY A 446 5.05 7.74 13.99
N GLY A 447 4.33 7.89 15.10
CA GLY A 447 3.66 9.13 15.51
C GLY A 447 2.31 9.40 14.81
N VAL A 448 1.81 8.46 14.00
CA VAL A 448 0.58 8.59 13.22
C VAL A 448 -0.66 8.31 14.08
N TYR A 449 -1.63 9.23 14.05
CA TYR A 449 -2.94 9.06 14.69
C TYR A 449 -3.69 7.85 14.12
N GLN A 450 -4.21 7.01 15.02
CA GLN A 450 -5.14 5.94 14.70
C GLN A 450 -6.06 5.75 15.91
N PRO A 451 -7.40 5.70 15.76
CA PRO A 451 -8.28 5.36 16.87
C PRO A 451 -8.03 3.92 17.32
N ALA A 452 -8.30 3.61 18.59
CA ALA A 452 -8.10 2.26 19.12
C ALA A 452 -8.99 1.25 18.37
N LEU A 453 -8.40 0.25 17.70
CA LEU A 453 -9.18 -0.73 16.93
C LEU A 453 -10.09 -1.60 17.80
N SER A 454 -9.79 -1.73 19.10
CA SER A 454 -10.67 -2.34 20.10
C SER A 454 -11.99 -1.60 20.30
N GLU A 455 -12.05 -0.31 19.98
CA GLU A 455 -13.21 0.56 20.16
C GLU A 455 -13.86 0.90 18.82
N ALA A 456 -13.07 1.35 17.85
CA ALA A 456 -13.56 1.78 16.54
C ALA A 456 -13.85 0.61 15.58
N PHE A 457 -13.20 -0.56 15.74
CA PHE A 457 -13.44 -1.75 14.89
C PHE A 457 -13.26 -3.09 15.62
N PRO A 458 -13.99 -3.34 16.74
CA PRO A 458 -13.84 -4.54 17.56
C PRO A 458 -14.11 -5.84 16.79
N ALA A 459 -13.71 -6.98 17.37
CA ALA A 459 -13.80 -8.29 16.70
C ALA A 459 -15.22 -8.70 16.26
N HIS A 460 -16.26 -8.19 16.93
CA HIS A 460 -17.66 -8.42 16.57
C HIS A 460 -18.22 -7.43 15.52
N ALA A 461 -17.52 -6.33 15.25
CA ALA A 461 -17.97 -5.27 14.34
C ALA A 461 -17.73 -5.60 12.86
N GLY A 462 -16.69 -6.37 12.57
CA GLY A 462 -16.32 -6.77 11.21
C GLY A 462 -15.04 -7.59 11.17
N ARG A 463 -14.81 -8.24 10.03
CA ARG A 463 -13.62 -9.08 9.78
C ARG A 463 -12.50 -8.22 9.16
N VAL A 464 -11.28 -8.72 9.24
CA VAL A 464 -10.08 -8.07 8.67
C VAL A 464 -9.65 -8.86 7.44
N LEU A 465 -9.27 -8.18 6.35
CA LEU A 465 -8.72 -8.78 5.14
C LEU A 465 -7.32 -8.21 4.87
N LEU A 466 -6.35 -9.11 4.69
CA LEU A 466 -4.95 -8.82 4.42
C LEU A 466 -4.61 -9.09 2.95
N LEU A 467 -3.99 -8.12 2.27
CA LEU A 467 -3.70 -8.13 0.83
C LEU A 467 -2.18 -8.20 0.52
N SER A 468 -1.87 -8.33 -0.77
CA SER A 468 -0.50 -8.31 -1.33
C SER A 468 0.48 -9.21 -0.57
N TYR A 469 1.58 -8.67 -0.03
CA TYR A 469 2.61 -9.51 0.58
C TYR A 469 2.15 -10.28 1.82
N PHE A 470 1.09 -9.86 2.53
CA PHE A 470 0.51 -10.69 3.60
C PHE A 470 0.03 -12.03 3.03
N TYR A 471 -0.65 -12.03 1.88
CA TYR A 471 -1.02 -13.28 1.19
C TYR A 471 0.22 -14.04 0.73
N ASP A 472 1.16 -13.39 0.05
CA ASP A 472 2.34 -14.05 -0.54
C ASP A 472 3.25 -14.73 0.50
N ARG A 473 3.19 -14.33 1.77
CA ARG A 473 3.96 -14.95 2.87
C ARG A 473 3.13 -15.84 3.80
N VAL A 474 1.85 -15.59 4.01
CA VAL A 474 1.03 -16.49 4.85
C VAL A 474 0.52 -17.69 4.04
N ALA A 475 0.06 -17.49 2.80
CA ALA A 475 -0.62 -18.54 2.04
C ALA A 475 0.24 -19.75 1.64
N PRO A 476 1.54 -19.62 1.27
CA PRO A 476 2.36 -20.79 0.93
C PRO A 476 2.69 -21.69 2.12
N LEU A 477 2.71 -21.14 3.33
CA LEU A 477 3.12 -21.85 4.55
C LEU A 477 1.94 -22.55 5.26
N MET A 478 0.72 -22.06 5.04
CA MET A 478 -0.50 -22.57 5.66
C MET A 478 -1.09 -23.79 4.93
N PRO A 479 -1.78 -24.70 5.64
CA PRO A 479 -2.51 -25.79 5.01
C PRO A 479 -3.57 -25.27 4.03
N LYS A 480 -3.61 -25.81 2.81
CA LYS A 480 -4.68 -25.48 1.85
C LYS A 480 -6.04 -25.95 2.39
N PRO A 481 -7.08 -25.08 2.42
CA PRO A 481 -8.41 -25.48 2.86
C PRO A 481 -9.04 -26.50 1.91
N LYS A 482 -10.05 -27.23 2.39
CA LYS A 482 -10.83 -28.16 1.57
C LYS A 482 -12.01 -27.41 0.95
N GLY A 483 -12.07 -27.38 -0.38
CA GLY A 483 -13.06 -26.62 -1.14
C GLY A 483 -12.89 -25.10 -1.01
N ASP A 484 -13.88 -24.35 -1.50
CA ASP A 484 -13.85 -22.88 -1.66
C ASP A 484 -14.05 -22.10 -0.34
N THR A 485 -13.45 -22.59 0.75
CA THR A 485 -13.43 -21.88 2.03
C THR A 485 -12.37 -20.79 1.97
N GLN A 486 -12.77 -19.52 2.11
CA GLN A 486 -11.81 -18.42 2.07
C GLN A 486 -10.80 -18.50 3.22
N LEU A 487 -9.53 -18.22 2.90
CA LEU A 487 -8.39 -18.36 3.78
C LEU A 487 -8.47 -17.39 4.97
N ALA A 488 -8.25 -17.92 6.17
CA ALA A 488 -8.23 -17.18 7.43
C ALA A 488 -7.25 -17.81 8.43
N THR A 489 -6.68 -16.99 9.30
CA THR A 489 -5.70 -17.32 10.34
C THR A 489 -5.87 -16.34 11.51
N THR A 490 -5.22 -16.56 12.63
CA THR A 490 -5.07 -15.59 13.72
C THR A 490 -3.75 -14.83 13.61
N VAL A 491 -3.64 -13.69 14.31
CA VAL A 491 -2.40 -12.90 14.40
C VAL A 491 -1.28 -13.68 15.12
N ASP A 492 -1.63 -14.50 16.12
CA ASP A 492 -0.70 -15.38 16.83
C ASP A 492 -0.19 -16.54 15.94
N GLU A 493 -1.03 -17.11 15.05
CA GLU A 493 -0.58 -18.15 14.11
C GLU A 493 0.49 -17.61 13.12
N ILE A 494 0.43 -16.33 12.74
CA ILE A 494 1.50 -15.69 11.94
C ILE A 494 2.81 -15.61 12.75
N ALA A 495 2.73 -15.38 14.05
CA ALA A 495 3.89 -15.45 14.94
C ALA A 495 4.44 -16.88 15.06
N ASP A 496 3.58 -17.91 15.09
CA ASP A 496 4.00 -19.31 15.12
C ASP A 496 4.62 -19.79 13.80
N LEU A 497 4.13 -19.30 12.65
CA LEU A 497 4.82 -19.46 11.37
C LEU A 497 6.22 -18.82 11.43
N ALA A 498 6.34 -17.59 11.92
CA ALA A 498 7.63 -16.90 12.05
C ALA A 498 8.61 -17.67 12.96
N LYS A 499 8.17 -18.13 14.14
CA LYS A 499 8.97 -18.95 15.07
C LYS A 499 9.53 -20.21 14.41
N VAL A 500 8.78 -20.85 13.52
CA VAL A 500 9.23 -22.06 12.80
C VAL A 500 10.12 -21.71 11.61
N VAL A 501 9.79 -20.68 10.84
CA VAL A 501 10.60 -20.25 9.68
C VAL A 501 11.98 -19.77 10.12
N CYS A 502 12.08 -18.98 11.21
CA CYS A 502 13.35 -18.48 11.70
C CYS A 502 14.34 -19.58 12.15
N LYS A 503 13.85 -20.78 12.50
CA LYS A 503 14.72 -21.94 12.81
C LYS A 503 15.53 -22.47 11.62
N GLY A 504 15.29 -21.99 10.40
CA GLY A 504 15.93 -22.54 9.21
C GLY A 504 15.51 -24.00 8.98
N ARG A 505 16.41 -24.78 8.38
CA ARG A 505 16.13 -26.11 7.84
C ARG A 505 15.60 -27.11 8.89
N GLU A 506 16.03 -26.99 10.15
CA GLU A 506 15.51 -27.72 11.31
C GLU A 506 13.98 -27.56 11.47
N GLY A 507 13.48 -26.33 11.35
CA GLY A 507 12.05 -26.03 11.48
C GLY A 507 11.25 -26.34 10.20
N TRP A 508 11.88 -26.25 9.03
CA TRP A 508 11.20 -26.41 7.75
C TRP A 508 10.94 -27.87 7.40
N LEU A 509 11.94 -28.76 7.56
CA LEU A 509 11.83 -30.16 7.13
C LEU A 509 10.60 -30.90 7.70
N PRO A 510 10.23 -30.77 8.99
CA PRO A 510 9.06 -31.45 9.56
C PRO A 510 7.70 -30.93 9.06
N ARG A 511 7.63 -29.72 8.48
CA ARG A 511 6.36 -29.12 8.00
C ARG A 511 6.24 -29.09 6.47
N TRP A 512 7.35 -28.82 5.79
CA TRP A 512 7.38 -28.48 4.37
C TRP A 512 8.41 -29.30 3.58
N GLY A 513 9.13 -30.24 4.19
CA GLY A 513 10.18 -31.03 3.52
C GLY A 513 9.73 -31.82 2.28
N ALA A 514 8.44 -32.16 2.17
CA ALA A 514 7.86 -32.78 0.97
C ALA A 514 7.49 -31.78 -0.15
N GLN A 515 7.55 -30.46 0.12
CA GLN A 515 7.16 -29.39 -0.80
C GLN A 515 8.41 -28.75 -1.41
N THR A 516 9.03 -29.45 -2.36
CA THR A 516 10.34 -29.07 -2.96
C THR A 516 10.42 -27.61 -3.43
N ALA A 517 9.39 -27.09 -4.10
CA ALA A 517 9.34 -25.70 -4.56
C ALA A 517 9.27 -24.67 -3.42
N LEU A 518 8.62 -25.01 -2.29
CA LEU A 518 8.54 -24.13 -1.12
C LEU A 518 9.86 -24.17 -0.33
N MET A 519 10.47 -25.35 -0.18
CA MET A 519 11.82 -25.48 0.39
C MET A 519 12.84 -24.65 -0.41
N ALA A 520 12.78 -24.68 -1.74
CA ALA A 520 13.63 -23.86 -2.59
C ALA A 520 13.42 -22.35 -2.40
N ASP A 521 12.18 -21.85 -2.30
CA ASP A 521 11.93 -20.42 -2.05
C ASP A 521 12.36 -19.98 -0.64
N LEU A 522 12.25 -20.87 0.36
CA LEU A 522 12.77 -20.67 1.71
C LEU A 522 14.31 -20.58 1.74
N GLU A 523 14.99 -21.45 0.99
CA GLU A 523 16.46 -21.48 0.86
C GLU A 523 16.99 -20.28 0.02
N GLU A 524 16.31 -19.87 -1.07
CA GLU A 524 16.71 -18.73 -1.92
C GLU A 524 16.45 -17.35 -1.25
N ARG A 525 15.46 -17.28 -0.35
CA ARG A 525 14.95 -16.02 0.23
C ARG A 525 15.07 -16.02 1.75
N PRO A 526 16.29 -15.92 2.31
CA PRO A 526 16.56 -15.99 3.76
C PRO A 526 15.78 -14.98 4.62
N GLU A 527 15.26 -13.94 3.97
CA GLU A 527 14.41 -12.88 4.52
C GLU A 527 12.99 -13.37 4.92
N TRP A 528 12.62 -14.63 4.67
CA TRP A 528 11.32 -15.21 5.11
C TRP A 528 11.07 -15.08 6.63
N CYS A 529 12.10 -15.21 7.47
CA CYS A 529 12.02 -14.98 8.92
C CYS A 529 11.70 -13.51 9.25
N LEU A 530 12.39 -12.58 8.58
CA LEU A 530 12.20 -11.14 8.68
C LEU A 530 10.75 -10.77 8.30
N ASP A 531 10.29 -11.24 7.14
CA ASP A 531 8.98 -10.87 6.57
C ASP A 531 7.82 -11.22 7.52
N LEU A 532 7.78 -12.46 8.01
CA LEU A 532 6.71 -12.92 8.91
C LEU A 532 6.79 -12.25 10.28
N THR A 533 8.00 -12.02 10.79
CA THR A 533 8.18 -11.27 12.04
C THR A 533 7.70 -9.82 11.87
N PHE A 534 8.02 -9.17 10.75
CA PHE A 534 7.53 -7.84 10.41
C PHE A 534 6.01 -7.81 10.33
N MET A 535 5.38 -8.72 9.58
CA MET A 535 3.92 -8.80 9.45
C MET A 535 3.22 -8.99 10.80
N HIS A 536 3.71 -9.91 11.64
CA HIS A 536 3.14 -10.10 12.99
C HIS A 536 3.29 -8.84 13.86
N ARG A 537 4.45 -8.16 13.88
CA ARG A 537 4.61 -6.95 14.72
C ARG A 537 3.85 -5.76 14.16
N LEU A 538 3.76 -5.61 12.83
CA LEU A 538 2.91 -4.62 12.18
C LEU A 538 1.44 -4.79 12.61
N LEU A 539 0.92 -6.02 12.61
CA LEU A 539 -0.44 -6.32 13.08
C LEU A 539 -0.63 -6.16 14.60
N ARG A 540 0.26 -6.74 15.41
CA ARG A 540 0.09 -6.87 16.87
C ARG A 540 0.61 -5.67 17.69
N ASN A 541 1.59 -4.93 17.18
CA ASN A 541 2.24 -3.81 17.88
C ASN A 541 2.06 -2.48 17.13
N GLY A 542 2.06 -2.51 15.79
CA GLY A 542 1.72 -1.35 14.97
C GLY A 542 0.24 -1.02 15.07
N TYR A 543 -0.60 -1.83 14.43
CA TYR A 543 -2.05 -1.64 14.35
C TYR A 543 -2.85 -2.05 15.61
N GLU A 544 -2.19 -2.67 16.60
CA GLU A 544 -2.76 -3.08 17.89
C GLU A 544 -3.92 -4.09 17.83
N PHE A 545 -3.94 -4.96 16.81
CA PHE A 545 -4.87 -6.10 16.82
C PHE A 545 -4.60 -7.04 17.99
N ASP A 546 -5.64 -7.75 18.44
CA ASP A 546 -5.45 -8.85 19.38
C ASP A 546 -4.81 -10.08 18.71
N GLY A 547 -4.06 -10.87 19.48
CA GLY A 547 -3.42 -12.10 19.01
C GLY A 547 -4.42 -13.11 18.44
N HIS A 548 -5.59 -13.21 19.07
CA HIS A 548 -6.68 -14.09 18.65
C HIS A 548 -7.62 -13.45 17.60
N ARG A 549 -7.32 -12.25 17.08
CA ARG A 549 -8.12 -11.64 16.00
C ARG A 549 -8.00 -12.49 14.74
N GLU A 550 -9.14 -13.01 14.27
CA GLU A 550 -9.22 -13.63 12.94
C GLU A 550 -8.91 -12.59 11.86
N VAL A 551 -7.90 -12.89 11.05
CA VAL A 551 -7.51 -12.15 9.85
C VAL A 551 -7.67 -13.06 8.64
N MET A 552 -8.48 -12.63 7.68
CA MET A 552 -8.59 -13.26 6.37
C MET A 552 -7.45 -12.79 5.48
N TYR A 553 -7.05 -13.60 4.51
CA TYR A 553 -6.08 -13.21 3.50
C TYR A 553 -6.49 -13.78 2.15
N GLY A 554 -6.08 -13.15 1.05
CA GLY A 554 -6.48 -13.61 -0.27
C GLY A 554 -5.81 -12.83 -1.39
N LYS A 555 -5.60 -13.50 -2.52
CA LYS A 555 -5.21 -12.87 -3.78
C LYS A 555 -6.40 -12.56 -4.69
N GLN A 556 -7.45 -13.39 -4.66
CA GLN A 556 -8.64 -13.21 -5.48
C GLN A 556 -9.93 -13.46 -4.71
N ILE A 557 -11.04 -12.88 -5.18
CA ILE A 557 -12.41 -13.26 -4.83
C ILE A 557 -13.19 -13.41 -6.14
N ALA A 558 -13.86 -14.55 -6.33
CA ALA A 558 -14.64 -14.85 -7.54
C ALA A 558 -13.88 -14.62 -8.87
N GLY A 559 -12.60 -15.00 -8.91
CA GLY A 559 -11.72 -14.84 -10.07
C GLY A 559 -11.15 -13.41 -10.27
N THR A 560 -11.58 -12.43 -9.47
CA THR A 560 -11.11 -11.04 -9.51
C THR A 560 -9.93 -10.85 -8.56
N GLU A 561 -8.84 -10.22 -9.00
CA GLU A 561 -7.69 -9.84 -8.16
C GLU A 561 -8.09 -8.84 -7.07
N LEU A 562 -7.56 -9.06 -5.86
CA LEU A 562 -7.70 -8.16 -4.72
C LEU A 562 -6.59 -7.13 -4.69
N GLY A 563 -7.00 -5.87 -4.56
CA GLY A 563 -6.13 -4.69 -4.54
C GLY A 563 -6.94 -3.45 -4.88
N TRP A 564 -6.28 -2.33 -5.12
CA TRP A 564 -6.95 -1.06 -5.41
C TRP A 564 -7.58 -0.96 -6.81
N ALA A 565 -7.21 -1.85 -7.76
CA ALA A 565 -7.52 -1.69 -9.18
C ALA A 565 -9.04 -1.60 -9.51
N LEU A 566 -9.89 -2.45 -8.94
CA LEU A 566 -11.33 -2.43 -9.21
C LEU A 566 -12.04 -1.21 -8.60
N GLY A 567 -11.67 -0.81 -7.37
CA GLY A 567 -12.16 0.41 -6.73
C GLY A 567 -11.84 1.67 -7.54
N ALA A 568 -10.62 1.75 -8.07
CA ALA A 568 -10.23 2.79 -9.02
C ALA A 568 -10.96 2.65 -10.38
N GLY A 569 -11.24 1.41 -10.81
CA GLY A 569 -12.04 1.08 -12.00
C GLY A 569 -13.46 1.65 -11.95
N PHE A 570 -14.15 1.58 -10.81
CA PHE A 570 -15.46 2.22 -10.65
C PHE A 570 -15.39 3.75 -10.83
N LYS A 571 -14.36 4.42 -10.26
CA LYS A 571 -14.10 5.86 -10.46
C LYS A 571 -13.74 6.20 -11.92
N LEU A 572 -13.14 5.25 -12.64
CA LEU A 572 -12.74 5.38 -14.04
C LEU A 572 -13.93 5.31 -15.01
N VAL A 573 -14.90 4.39 -14.81
CA VAL A 573 -16.06 4.24 -15.71
C VAL A 573 -17.30 5.03 -15.26
N GLY A 574 -17.49 5.23 -13.96
CA GLY A 574 -18.59 6.02 -13.39
C GLY A 574 -18.33 7.53 -13.35
N GLY A 575 -17.17 7.99 -13.84
CA GLY A 575 -16.83 9.41 -13.95
C GLY A 575 -17.55 10.07 -15.12
N VAL A 576 -18.01 11.32 -14.92
CA VAL A 576 -18.74 12.11 -15.95
C VAL A 576 -17.88 12.44 -17.20
N ASP A 577 -16.57 12.23 -17.11
CA ASP A 577 -15.55 12.68 -18.06
C ASP A 577 -15.09 11.61 -19.09
N VAL A 578 -15.77 10.47 -19.22
CA VAL A 578 -15.40 9.41 -20.21
C VAL A 578 -15.76 9.85 -21.64
N GLN A 579 -14.96 10.76 -22.19
CA GLN A 579 -15.01 11.19 -23.58
C GLN A 579 -14.56 10.05 -24.49
N CYS A 580 -15.42 9.64 -25.43
CA CYS A 580 -15.02 8.74 -26.50
C CYS A 580 -14.02 9.43 -27.45
N ARG A 581 -12.96 8.72 -27.84
CA ARG A 581 -12.01 9.18 -28.85
C ARG A 581 -12.69 9.25 -30.22
N VAL A 582 -12.66 10.44 -30.85
CA VAL A 582 -13.22 10.71 -32.19
C VAL A 582 -12.53 9.88 -33.27
#